data_AF-A0A2M8P8T0-F1
#
_entry.id   AF-A0A2M8P8T0-F1
#
_cell.length_a   1.000
_cell.length_b   1.000
_cell.length_c   1.000
_cell.angle_alpha   90.00
_cell.angle_beta   90.00
_cell.angle_gamma   90.00
#
_symmetry.space_group_name_H-M   'P 1'
#
loop_
_entity.id
_entity.type
_entity.pdbx_description
1 polymer ?
#
loop_
_entity_poly.entity_id
_entity_poly.type
_entity_poly.pdbx_seq_one_letter_code
_entity_poly.pdbx_strand_id
1 'polypeptide(L)'
;MSTWDYIHMNAVALEPHRYEKLFNDPNYVSQEKLQGIRVFLYIGEPNVLVTRGGVDISNNFPHITGVQYPERLQGCVLDAELWERGIPDEIISGFAMRKGSFAPEG
;
A
#
# COMPACT_ATOMS: atom_id res chain seq x y z
N MET A 1 19.69 12.11 1.05
CA MET A 1 18.58 11.16 0.86
C MET A 1 17.68 11.76 -0.19
N SER A 2 17.58 11.16 -1.38
CA SER A 2 16.65 11.60 -2.42
C SER A 2 15.23 11.31 -1.94
N THR A 3 14.44 12.36 -1.75
CA THR A 3 12.99 12.24 -1.59
C THR A 3 12.45 11.72 -2.91
N TRP A 4 11.99 10.49 -2.90
CA TRP A 4 11.19 9.97 -4.01
C TRP A 4 9.88 10.75 -4.00
N ASP A 5 9.66 11.60 -5.01
CA ASP A 5 8.38 12.27 -5.22
C ASP A 5 7.39 11.23 -5.74
N TYR A 6 6.75 10.55 -4.81
CA TYR A 6 5.84 9.48 -5.12
C TYR A 6 4.51 10.01 -5.65
N ILE A 7 4.30 9.88 -6.96
CA ILE A 7 3.02 10.23 -7.61
C ILE A 7 2.06 9.05 -7.41
N HIS A 8 1.11 9.22 -6.48
CA HIS A 8 0.07 8.24 -6.20
C HIS A 8 -1.32 8.85 -6.36
N MET A 9 -2.26 8.08 -6.88
CA MET A 9 -3.64 8.54 -7.04
C MET A 9 -4.29 8.75 -5.68
N ASN A 10 -4.90 9.91 -5.45
CA ASN A 10 -5.70 10.17 -4.26
C ASN A 10 -7.16 10.28 -4.65
N ALA A 11 -8.02 9.49 -4.00
CA ALA A 11 -9.46 9.60 -4.20
C ALA A 11 -9.94 10.98 -3.71
N VAL A 12 -10.80 11.61 -4.50
CA VAL A 12 -11.48 12.86 -4.14
C VAL A 12 -12.79 12.55 -3.44
N ALA A 13 -13.23 13.46 -2.56
CA ALA A 13 -14.53 13.35 -1.93
C ALA A 13 -15.64 13.30 -2.99
N LEU A 14 -16.61 12.41 -2.79
CA LEU A 14 -17.73 12.26 -3.68
C LEU A 14 -18.80 13.31 -3.36
N GLU A 15 -18.96 14.28 -4.24
CA GLU A 15 -19.91 15.39 -4.06
C GLU A 15 -21.31 15.06 -4.62
N PRO A 16 -22.41 15.54 -3.98
CA PRO A 16 -23.79 15.20 -4.37
C PRO A 16 -24.10 15.42 -5.85
N HIS A 17 -23.59 16.51 -6.44
CA HIS A 17 -23.84 16.86 -7.84
C HIS A 17 -23.19 15.87 -8.84
N ARG A 18 -22.29 14.98 -8.37
CA ARG A 18 -21.60 13.98 -9.20
C ARG A 18 -22.25 12.59 -9.11
N TYR A 19 -23.21 12.39 -8.21
CA TYR A 19 -23.82 11.09 -7.93
C TYR A 19 -24.49 10.52 -9.17
N GLU A 20 -25.37 11.31 -9.80
CA GLU A 20 -26.13 10.86 -10.97
C GLU A 20 -25.21 10.44 -12.13
N LYS A 21 -24.13 11.20 -12.38
CA LYS A 21 -23.17 10.85 -13.43
C LYS A 21 -22.42 9.56 -13.14
N LEU A 22 -21.99 9.35 -11.89
CA LEU A 22 -21.15 8.20 -11.52
C LEU A 22 -21.97 6.91 -11.37
N PHE A 23 -23.17 6.98 -10.79
CA PHE A 23 -24.02 5.81 -10.63
C PHE A 23 -24.66 5.32 -11.93
N ASN A 24 -24.76 6.19 -12.95
CA ASN A 24 -25.25 5.81 -14.28
C ASN A 24 -24.12 5.45 -15.25
N ASP A 25 -22.85 5.55 -14.86
CA ASP A 25 -21.72 5.15 -15.71
C ASP A 25 -21.49 3.63 -15.55
N PRO A 26 -21.72 2.82 -16.61
CA PRO A 26 -21.54 1.37 -16.53
C PRO A 26 -20.07 0.95 -16.34
N ASN A 27 -19.11 1.88 -16.51
CA ASN A 27 -17.69 1.63 -16.31
C ASN A 27 -17.20 2.10 -14.94
N TYR A 28 -18.08 2.67 -14.11
CA TYR A 28 -17.70 3.09 -12.77
C TYR A 28 -17.52 1.87 -11.86
N VAL A 29 -16.32 1.75 -11.30
CA VAL A 29 -15.98 0.69 -10.36
C VAL A 29 -16.07 1.24 -8.94
N SER A 30 -16.93 0.63 -8.12
CA SER A 30 -17.01 0.92 -6.68
C SER A 30 -16.43 -0.24 -5.87
N GLN A 31 -15.64 0.08 -4.84
CA GLN A 31 -15.13 -0.89 -3.88
C GLN A 31 -15.31 -0.35 -2.46
N GLU A 32 -15.39 -1.25 -1.48
CA GLU A 32 -15.38 -0.87 -0.07
C GLU A 32 -14.06 -0.14 0.27
N LYS A 33 -14.17 0.98 0.97
CA LYS A 33 -13.00 1.69 1.47
C LYS A 33 -12.52 1.03 2.76
N LEU A 34 -11.49 0.20 2.61
CA LEU A 34 -10.82 -0.46 3.72
C LEU A 34 -10.21 0.58 4.69
N GLN A 35 -10.22 0.24 5.97
CA GLN A 35 -9.53 0.98 7.04
C GLN A 35 -8.21 0.25 7.30
N GLY A 36 -7.09 0.93 7.09
CA GLY A 36 -5.77 0.31 7.13
C GLY A 36 -4.63 1.29 6.82
N ILE A 37 -3.50 0.74 6.37
CA ILE A 37 -2.38 1.51 5.85
C ILE A 37 -2.22 1.27 4.35
N ARG A 38 -2.31 2.36 3.58
CA ARG A 38 -1.98 2.32 2.17
C ARG A 38 -0.47 2.16 1.95
N VAL A 39 -0.12 1.17 1.14
CA VAL A 39 1.26 0.79 0.84
C VAL A 39 1.47 0.58 -0.66
N PHE A 40 2.73 0.66 -1.05
CA PHE A 40 3.22 0.48 -2.41
C PHE A 40 4.30 -0.59 -2.39
N LEU A 41 4.06 -1.71 -3.09
CA LEU A 41 5.08 -2.74 -3.30
C LEU A 41 5.76 -2.50 -4.64
N TYR A 42 7.01 -2.06 -4.59
CA TYR A 42 7.89 -1.96 -5.75
C TYR A 42 8.51 -3.34 -6.00
N ILE A 43 8.19 -3.93 -7.15
CA ILE A 43 8.71 -5.25 -7.54
C ILE A 43 10.06 -5.05 -8.22
N GLY A 44 11.11 -5.61 -7.63
CA GLY A 44 12.50 -5.35 -7.99
C GLY A 44 13.46 -6.34 -7.34
N GLU A 45 14.75 -6.07 -7.45
CA GLU A 45 15.82 -6.77 -6.74
C GLU A 45 16.53 -5.81 -5.77
N PRO A 46 16.13 -5.72 -4.48
CA PRO A 46 15.01 -6.43 -3.82
C PRO A 46 13.64 -5.76 -4.03
N ASN A 47 12.56 -6.47 -3.68
CA ASN A 47 11.25 -5.83 -3.56
C ASN A 47 11.24 -4.88 -2.37
N VAL A 48 10.58 -3.73 -2.52
CA VAL A 48 10.50 -2.69 -1.47
C VAL A 48 9.04 -2.39 -1.18
N LEU A 49 8.66 -2.40 0.10
CA LEU A 49 7.32 -2.04 0.56
C LEU A 49 7.36 -0.69 1.27
N VAL A 50 6.63 0.30 0.74
CA VAL A 50 6.66 1.68 1.22
C VAL A 50 5.25 2.14 1.58
N THR A 51 5.08 2.86 2.68
CA THR A 51 3.80 3.51 3.02
C THR A 51 3.51 4.69 2.09
N ARG A 52 2.26 5.16 2.05
CA ARG A 52 1.91 6.43 1.40
C ARG A 52 2.73 7.64 1.86
N GLY A 53 3.21 7.62 3.11
CA GLY A 53 4.09 8.65 3.66
C GLY A 53 5.54 8.55 3.20
N GLY A 54 5.89 7.59 2.35
CA GLY A 54 7.24 7.37 1.86
C GLY A 54 8.15 6.60 2.82
N VAL A 55 7.60 5.97 3.85
CA VAL A 55 8.37 5.19 4.83
C VAL A 55 8.53 3.76 4.35
N ASP A 56 9.76 3.29 4.23
CA ASP A 56 10.09 1.88 3.95
C ASP A 56 9.82 1.00 5.18
N ILE A 57 8.96 -0.01 4.99
CA ILE A 57 8.52 -0.97 6.00
C ILE A 57 8.88 -2.41 5.61
N SER A 58 9.77 -2.59 4.62
CA SER A 58 10.12 -3.90 4.04
C SER A 58 10.56 -4.94 5.09
N ASN A 59 11.32 -4.49 6.09
CA ASN A 59 11.83 -5.36 7.16
C ASN A 59 10.73 -5.91 8.08
N ASN A 60 9.56 -5.28 8.11
CA ASN A 60 8.44 -5.72 8.95
C ASN A 60 7.55 -6.74 8.23
N PHE A 61 7.68 -6.83 6.91
CA PHE A 61 6.90 -7.73 6.07
C PHE A 61 7.81 -8.57 5.16
N PRO A 62 8.77 -9.34 5.71
CA PRO A 62 9.70 -10.13 4.92
C PRO A 62 9.01 -11.23 4.11
N HIS A 63 7.83 -11.68 4.56
CA HIS A 63 6.99 -12.63 3.83
C HIS A 63 6.32 -12.02 2.59
N ILE A 64 6.27 -10.69 2.47
CA ILE A 64 5.77 -9.98 1.27
C ILE A 64 6.96 -9.63 0.36
N THR A 65 8.02 -9.05 0.92
CA THR A 65 9.18 -8.57 0.15
C THR A 65 10.11 -9.70 -0.29
N GLY A 66 10.12 -10.83 0.41
CA GLY A 66 10.88 -12.03 0.04
C GLY A 66 10.25 -12.88 -1.07
N VAL A 67 9.05 -12.52 -1.56
CA VAL A 67 8.39 -13.25 -2.65
C VAL A 67 9.14 -13.06 -3.96
N GLN A 68 9.43 -14.15 -4.67
CA GLN A 68 9.94 -14.10 -6.04
C GLN A 68 8.78 -13.86 -7.01
N TYR A 69 8.72 -12.66 -7.58
CA TYR A 69 7.74 -12.33 -8.62
C TYR A 69 8.27 -12.72 -10.01
N PRO A 70 7.38 -13.13 -10.94
CA PRO A 70 7.76 -13.37 -12.34
C PRO A 70 8.50 -12.17 -12.96
N GLU A 71 9.50 -12.43 -13.80
CA GLU A 71 10.33 -11.41 -14.46
C GLU A 71 9.49 -10.33 -15.17
N ARG A 72 8.37 -10.72 -15.79
CA ARG A 72 7.44 -9.79 -16.46
C ARG A 72 6.82 -8.72 -15.55
N LEU A 73 6.92 -8.86 -14.22
CA LEU A 73 6.43 -7.89 -13.24
C LEU A 73 7.56 -7.01 -12.67
N GLN A 74 8.81 -7.22 -13.08
CA GLN A 74 9.92 -6.39 -12.63
C GLN A 74 9.71 -4.93 -13.05
N GLY A 75 9.93 -4.00 -12.12
CA GLY A 75 9.67 -2.57 -12.30
C GLY A 75 8.19 -2.16 -12.13
N CYS A 76 7.29 -3.11 -11.85
CA CYS A 76 5.90 -2.80 -11.52
C CYS A 76 5.76 -2.31 -10.07
N VAL A 77 4.68 -1.55 -9.82
CA VAL A 77 4.28 -1.10 -8.48
C VAL A 77 2.86 -1.58 -8.22
N LEU A 78 2.66 -2.26 -7.09
CA LEU A 78 1.32 -2.59 -6.61
C LEU A 78 0.88 -1.55 -5.58
N ASP A 79 -0.29 -0.96 -5.78
CA ASP A 79 -0.96 -0.05 -4.84
C ASP A 79 -2.01 -0.84 -4.06
N ALA A 80 -1.82 -0.94 -2.75
CA ALA A 80 -2.60 -1.83 -1.90
C ALA A 80 -2.86 -1.25 -0.51
N GLU A 81 -3.75 -1.90 0.22
CA GLU A 81 -4.06 -1.59 1.62
C GLU A 81 -3.60 -2.76 2.50
N LEU A 82 -2.80 -2.49 3.53
CA LEU A 82 -2.58 -3.42 4.64
C LEU A 82 -3.68 -3.21 5.67
N TRP A 83 -4.49 -4.23 5.89
CA TRP A 83 -5.62 -4.17 6.80
C TRP A 83 -5.88 -5.53 7.44
N GLU A 84 -6.60 -5.54 8.56
CA GLU A 84 -7.10 -6.75 9.22
C GLU A 84 -8.51 -6.48 9.74
N ARG A 85 -9.40 -7.46 9.59
CA ARG A 85 -10.81 -7.28 9.92
C ARG A 85 -10.99 -7.10 11.42
N GLY A 86 -11.61 -5.99 11.81
CA GLY A 86 -11.90 -5.70 13.21
C GLY A 86 -10.70 -5.17 14.00
N ILE A 87 -9.57 -4.89 13.35
CA ILE A 87 -8.42 -4.23 13.98
C ILE A 87 -8.39 -2.75 13.56
N PRO A 88 -8.35 -1.80 14.51
CA PRO A 88 -8.21 -0.38 14.22
C PRO A 88 -6.90 -0.01 13.50
N ASP A 89 -6.95 1.04 12.69
CA ASP A 89 -5.82 1.56 11.90
C ASP A 89 -4.61 1.91 12.76
N GLU A 90 -4.82 2.43 13.97
CA GLU A 90 -3.72 2.79 14.88
C GLU A 90 -2.90 1.56 15.28
N ILE A 91 -3.56 0.42 15.45
CA ILE A 91 -2.90 -0.84 15.81
C ILE A 91 -2.13 -1.38 14.59
N ILE A 92 -2.75 -1.38 13.41
CA ILE A 92 -2.11 -1.82 12.16
C ILE A 92 -0.88 -0.95 11.87
N SER A 93 -1.02 0.37 12.00
CA SER A 93 0.08 1.35 11.91
C SER A 93 1.18 1.06 12.91
N GLY A 94 0.83 0.76 14.15
CA GLY A 94 1.75 0.31 15.18
C GLY A 94 2.54 -0.95 14.79
N PHE A 95 1.95 -1.92 14.10
CA PHE A 95 2.67 -3.09 13.60
C PHE A 95 3.59 -2.75 12.43
N ALA A 96 3.08 -2.01 11.43
CA ALA A 96 3.82 -1.69 10.23
C ALA A 96 5.02 -0.76 10.48
N MET A 97 4.97 0.05 11.54
CA MET A 97 5.99 1.04 11.87
C MET A 97 6.95 0.58 12.98
N ARG A 98 6.82 -0.65 13.50
CA ARG A 98 7.81 -1.20 14.45
C ARG A 98 9.17 -1.17 13.79
N LYS A 99 10.20 -0.68 14.48
CA LYS A 99 11.57 -0.90 14.02
C LYS A 99 11.83 -2.40 14.14
N GLY A 100 11.94 -3.11 13.02
CA GLY A 100 12.26 -4.53 13.00
C GLY A 100 13.52 -4.77 13.81
N SER A 101 13.39 -5.32 15.02
CA SER A 101 14.48 -5.87 15.82
C SER A 101 14.72 -7.30 15.37
N PHE A 102 15.03 -7.49 14.09
CA PHE A 102 15.56 -8.75 13.58
C PHE A 102 16.97 -8.45 13.07
N ALA A 103 17.89 -8.23 14.01
CA ALA A 103 19.27 -8.56 13.73
C ALA A 103 19.31 -10.09 13.59
N PRO A 104 19.79 -10.66 12.48
CA PRO A 104 20.16 -12.05 12.49
C PRO A 104 21.28 -12.18 13.52
N GLU A 105 21.09 -12.98 14.57
CA GLU A 105 22.23 -13.48 15.34
C GLU A 105 23.02 -14.38 14.39
N GLY A 106 24.17 -13.88 13.92
CA GLY A 106 25.10 -14.57 13.04
C GLY A 106 26.45 -13.87 13.02
#